data_AF-W8E9R7-F1
#
_entry.id   AF-W8E9R7-F1
#
_cell.length_a   1.000
_cell.length_b   1.000
_cell.length_c   1.000
_cell.angle_alpha   90.00
_cell.angle_beta   90.00
_cell.angle_gamma   90.00
#
_symmetry.space_group_name_H-M   'P 1'
#
loop_
_entity.id
_entity.type
_entity.pdbx_description
1 polymer ?
#
loop_
_entity_poly.entity_id
_entity_poly.type
_entity_poly.pdbx_seq_one_letter_code
_entity_poly.pdbx_strand_id
1 'polypeptide(L)'
;MNDLNDIAAKNKISNHSNHTNQFSNNLDDKDYKEILLQEFPDQLTNYLLNYDYRDLEIIKSLILKAKKSFNSKHDDTYYMLENIEDEILISLKRVKKAIHDRGVKGQKETLSSMQGYLMKTILSELEERYSADMRRQNMAKYNIFNQ
;
A
#
# COMPACT_ATOMS: atom_id res chain seq x y z
N MET A 1 54.28 29.36 -41.69
CA MET A 1 52.89 28.89 -41.50
C MET A 1 52.95 27.63 -40.65
N ASN A 2 52.29 27.71 -39.50
CA ASN A 2 51.90 26.71 -38.50
C ASN A 2 52.69 25.39 -38.35
N ASP A 3 53.45 25.43 -37.27
CA ASP A 3 53.96 24.38 -36.40
C ASP A 3 52.90 23.33 -36.01
N LEU A 4 53.20 22.05 -36.19
CA LEU A 4 52.47 20.94 -35.55
C LEU A 4 53.50 20.04 -34.87
N ASN A 5 53.88 20.47 -33.67
CA ASN A 5 54.66 19.69 -32.72
C ASN A 5 53.96 18.36 -32.39
N ASP A 6 54.70 17.28 -32.63
CA ASP A 6 55.06 16.22 -31.70
C ASP A 6 54.20 16.10 -30.41
N ILE A 7 53.79 14.86 -30.08
CA ILE A 7 54.06 14.23 -28.78
C ILE A 7 53.25 12.93 -28.66
N ALA A 8 54.03 11.87 -28.49
CA ALA A 8 53.63 10.52 -28.12
C ALA A 8 52.83 10.46 -26.81
N ALA A 9 51.88 9.52 -26.81
CA ALA A 9 51.38 8.74 -25.68
C ALA A 9 51.29 9.43 -24.31
N LYS A 10 50.06 9.73 -23.87
CA LYS A 10 49.68 9.59 -22.46
C LYS A 10 48.16 9.42 -22.33
N ASN A 11 47.80 8.23 -21.87
CA ASN A 11 46.60 7.89 -21.11
C ASN A 11 45.27 8.40 -21.69
N LYS A 12 44.56 7.50 -22.39
CA LYS A 12 43.10 7.51 -22.38
C LYS A 12 42.64 7.33 -20.93
N ILE A 13 42.52 8.43 -20.21
CA ILE A 13 41.74 8.47 -18.98
C ILE A 13 40.33 8.16 -19.44
N SER A 14 39.89 6.97 -19.07
CA SER A 14 38.50 6.55 -19.25
C SER A 14 37.63 7.58 -18.56
N ASN A 15 36.84 8.32 -19.34
CA ASN A 15 35.69 9.06 -18.81
C ASN A 15 34.64 8.02 -18.42
N HIS A 16 34.86 7.32 -17.30
CA HIS A 16 33.77 6.67 -16.62
C HIS A 16 32.92 7.78 -16.00
N SER A 17 31.67 7.86 -16.45
CA SER A 17 30.59 8.54 -15.74
C SER A 17 30.77 8.29 -14.25
N ASN A 18 30.79 9.34 -13.44
CA ASN A 18 30.66 9.21 -12.00
C ASN A 18 29.34 8.47 -11.74
N HIS A 19 29.40 7.15 -11.64
CA HIS A 19 28.33 6.37 -11.02
C HIS A 19 28.37 6.77 -9.56
N THR A 20 27.65 7.85 -9.23
CA THR A 20 27.31 8.17 -7.86
C THR A 20 26.66 6.91 -7.31
N ASN A 21 27.32 6.26 -6.37
CA ASN A 21 26.84 5.08 -5.71
C ASN A 21 25.58 5.52 -4.93
N GLN A 22 24.40 5.41 -5.55
CA GLN A 22 23.12 5.83 -4.97
C GLN A 22 22.70 4.96 -3.79
N PHE A 23 23.49 3.95 -3.43
CA PHE A 23 23.43 3.29 -2.14
C PHE A 23 24.14 4.16 -1.09
N SER A 24 23.52 5.29 -0.73
CA SER A 24 23.81 5.88 0.56
C SER A 24 23.49 4.82 1.63
N ASN A 25 24.50 4.33 2.33
CA ASN A 25 24.38 3.25 3.33
C ASN A 25 23.52 3.62 4.57
N ASN A 26 22.84 4.77 4.55
CA ASN A 26 21.96 5.24 5.61
C ASN A 26 20.53 5.28 5.05
N LEU A 27 19.78 4.20 5.27
CA LEU A 27 18.33 4.19 5.04
C LEU A 27 17.67 5.17 6.01
N ASP A 28 16.79 6.04 5.52
CA ASP A 28 15.99 6.93 6.34
C ASP A 28 14.60 6.33 6.68
N ASP A 29 13.82 7.00 7.55
CA ASP A 29 12.48 6.52 7.96
C ASP A 29 11.53 6.31 6.77
N LYS A 30 11.70 7.09 5.69
CA LYS A 30 10.89 6.95 4.48
C LYS A 30 11.30 5.68 3.73
N ASP A 31 12.60 5.43 3.57
CA ASP A 31 13.09 4.21 2.91
C ASP A 31 12.57 2.94 3.63
N TYR A 32 12.59 2.93 4.97
CA TYR A 32 12.07 1.80 5.74
C TYR A 32 10.56 1.59 5.53
N LYS A 33 9.77 2.67 5.44
CA LYS A 33 8.33 2.57 5.18
C LYS A 33 8.04 2.10 3.76
N GLU A 34 8.82 2.55 2.77
CA GLU A 34 8.69 2.09 1.38
C GLU A 34 9.02 0.60 1.26
N ILE A 35 10.10 0.14 1.88
CA ILE A 35 10.44 -1.30 1.96
C ILE A 35 9.31 -2.08 2.66
N LEU A 36 8.77 -1.55 3.75
CA LEU A 36 7.68 -2.20 4.48
C LEU A 36 6.42 -2.37 3.62
N LEU A 37 6.18 -1.47 2.67
CA LEU A 37 5.00 -1.44 1.79
C LEU A 37 5.27 -1.87 0.36
N GLN A 38 6.43 -2.44 0.04
CA GLN A 38 6.82 -2.75 -1.35
C GLN A 38 5.85 -3.67 -2.12
N GLU A 39 5.03 -4.45 -1.41
CA GLU A 39 4.03 -5.37 -1.98
C GLU A 39 2.61 -4.79 -1.98
N PHE A 40 2.44 -3.53 -1.55
CA PHE A 40 1.15 -2.86 -1.47
C PHE A 40 0.89 -2.04 -2.73
N PRO A 41 -0.37 -1.94 -3.18
CA PRO A 41 -0.73 -1.14 -4.35
C PRO A 41 -0.49 0.35 -4.11
N ASP A 42 -0.19 1.09 -5.19
CA ASP A 42 0.36 2.45 -5.13
C ASP A 42 -0.54 3.43 -4.37
N GLN A 43 -1.86 3.38 -4.57
CA GLN A 43 -2.78 4.33 -3.94
C GLN A 43 -2.84 4.10 -2.42
N LEU A 44 -2.84 2.85 -1.98
CA LEU A 44 -2.77 2.45 -0.59
C LEU A 44 -1.42 2.82 0.02
N THR A 45 -0.32 2.53 -0.68
CA THR A 45 1.04 2.89 -0.25
C THR A 45 1.16 4.39 -0.02
N ASN A 46 0.73 5.21 -0.98
CA ASN A 46 0.75 6.67 -0.87
C ASN A 46 -0.06 7.19 0.32
N TYR A 47 -1.21 6.56 0.62
CA TYR A 47 -1.99 6.93 1.79
C TYR A 47 -1.28 6.55 3.10
N LEU A 48 -0.69 5.34 3.14
CA LEU A 48 -0.07 4.75 4.32
C LEU A 48 1.27 5.40 4.71
N LEU A 49 2.02 5.97 3.77
CA LEU A 49 3.29 6.67 4.05
C LEU A 49 3.14 7.87 5.01
N ASN A 50 1.92 8.36 5.20
CA ASN A 50 1.62 9.45 6.15
C ASN A 50 1.54 9.00 7.62
N TYR A 51 1.58 7.70 7.91
CA TYR A 51 1.61 7.16 9.27
C TYR A 51 3.04 7.05 9.79
N ASP A 52 3.22 7.10 11.11
CA ASP A 52 4.48 6.73 11.74
C ASP A 52 4.72 5.22 11.62
N TYR A 53 6.00 4.83 11.61
CA TYR A 53 6.41 3.45 11.30
C TYR A 53 5.70 2.39 12.18
N ARG A 54 5.51 2.67 13.46
CA ARG A 54 4.84 1.76 14.40
C ARG A 54 3.37 1.53 14.06
N ASP A 55 2.65 2.61 13.73
CA ASP A 55 1.26 2.51 13.30
C ASP A 55 1.16 1.80 11.95
N LEU A 56 2.15 2.00 11.07
CA LEU A 56 2.21 1.34 9.77
C LEU A 56 2.36 -0.18 9.89
N GLU A 57 3.20 -0.67 10.81
CA GLU A 57 3.33 -2.11 11.08
C GLU A 57 2.01 -2.74 11.55
N ILE A 58 1.29 -2.02 12.42
CA ILE A 58 -0.03 -2.44 12.90
C ILE A 58 -1.02 -2.51 11.73
N ILE A 59 -1.10 -1.46 10.91
CA ILE A 59 -2.01 -1.40 9.77
C ILE A 59 -1.70 -2.52 8.77
N LYS A 60 -0.43 -2.68 8.38
CA LYS A 60 0.01 -3.76 7.47
C LYS A 60 -0.42 -5.12 8.00
N SER A 61 -0.14 -5.41 9.27
CA SER A 61 -0.50 -6.70 9.88
C SER A 61 -2.01 -6.96 9.83
N LEU A 62 -2.82 -5.95 10.13
CA LEU A 62 -4.28 -6.08 10.14
C LEU A 62 -4.87 -6.24 8.74
N ILE A 63 -4.39 -5.49 7.75
CA ILE A 63 -4.82 -5.63 6.35
C ILE A 63 -4.54 -7.06 5.85
N LEU A 64 -3.32 -7.55 6.04
CA LEU A 64 -2.94 -8.89 5.58
C LEU A 64 -3.72 -9.99 6.30
N LYS A 65 -3.95 -9.84 7.61
CA LYS A 65 -4.79 -10.77 8.39
C LYS A 65 -6.25 -10.74 7.93
N ALA A 66 -6.82 -9.56 7.67
CA ALA A 66 -8.19 -9.42 7.19
C ALA A 66 -8.36 -10.04 5.81
N LYS A 67 -7.49 -9.71 4.84
CA LYS A 67 -7.47 -10.32 3.50
C LYS A 67 -7.37 -11.84 3.58
N LYS A 68 -6.42 -12.36 4.37
CA LYS A 68 -6.26 -13.81 4.56
C LYS A 68 -7.52 -14.43 5.14
N SER A 69 -8.05 -13.84 6.22
CA SER A 69 -9.27 -14.34 6.87
C SER A 69 -10.49 -14.30 5.93
N PHE A 70 -10.59 -13.29 5.07
CA PHE A 70 -11.68 -13.14 4.12
C PHE A 70 -11.58 -14.19 3.00
N ASN A 71 -10.42 -14.28 2.34
CA ASN A 71 -10.19 -15.25 1.25
C ASN A 71 -10.31 -16.70 1.73
N SER A 72 -9.96 -17.00 3.00
CA SER A 72 -10.15 -18.34 3.57
C SER A 72 -11.61 -18.71 3.88
N LYS A 73 -12.55 -17.76 3.80
CA LYS A 73 -13.98 -18.00 4.02
C LYS A 73 -14.79 -18.08 2.72
N HIS A 74 -14.21 -17.64 1.61
CA HIS A 74 -14.88 -17.51 0.32
C HIS A 74 -14.10 -18.33 -0.72
N ASP A 75 -14.43 -19.62 -0.85
CA ASP A 75 -13.69 -20.54 -1.73
C ASP A 75 -13.92 -20.25 -3.22
N ASP A 76 -14.95 -19.47 -3.55
CA ASP A 76 -15.36 -19.09 -4.90
C ASP A 76 -14.74 -17.76 -5.37
N THR A 77 -13.99 -17.07 -4.50
CA THR A 77 -13.36 -15.78 -4.81
C THR A 77 -12.01 -15.62 -4.13
N TYR A 78 -11.06 -15.01 -4.83
CA TYR A 78 -9.78 -14.66 -4.25
C TYR A 78 -9.41 -13.22 -4.58
N TYR A 79 -9.44 -12.35 -3.57
CA TYR A 79 -9.02 -10.96 -3.74
C TYR A 79 -7.52 -10.79 -3.46
N MET A 80 -6.82 -10.16 -4.39
CA MET A 80 -5.51 -9.52 -4.20
C MET A 80 -5.68 -8.12 -3.61
N LEU A 81 -4.61 -7.49 -3.12
CA LEU A 81 -4.71 -6.17 -2.46
C LEU A 81 -5.24 -5.09 -3.42
N GLU A 82 -4.85 -5.17 -4.68
CA GLU A 82 -5.30 -4.33 -5.79
C GLU A 82 -6.82 -4.42 -6.00
N ASN A 83 -7.45 -5.56 -5.69
CA ASN A 83 -8.89 -5.73 -5.87
C ASN A 83 -9.72 -5.06 -4.77
N ILE A 84 -9.11 -4.83 -3.61
CA ILE A 84 -9.77 -4.39 -2.37
C ILE A 84 -9.16 -3.10 -1.80
N GLU A 85 -8.37 -2.40 -2.63
CA GLU A 85 -7.62 -1.21 -2.24
C GLU A 85 -8.55 -0.09 -1.74
N ASP A 86 -9.66 0.14 -2.44
CA ASP A 86 -10.64 1.16 -2.08
C ASP A 86 -11.33 0.84 -0.75
N GLU A 87 -11.73 -0.42 -0.53
CA GLU A 87 -12.35 -0.90 0.71
C GLU A 87 -11.41 -0.73 1.92
N ILE A 88 -10.12 -1.00 1.73
CA ILE A 88 -9.10 -0.76 2.77
C ILE A 88 -8.95 0.74 3.04
N LEU A 89 -8.89 1.58 2.02
CA LEU A 89 -8.76 3.03 2.18
C LEU A 89 -9.97 3.65 2.89
N ILE A 90 -11.18 3.21 2.52
CA ILE A 90 -12.42 3.61 3.21
C ILE A 90 -12.34 3.23 4.68
N SER A 91 -11.91 2.00 4.99
CA SER A 91 -11.75 1.52 6.36
C SER A 91 -10.78 2.39 7.16
N LEU A 92 -9.60 2.68 6.60
CA LEU A 92 -8.58 3.52 7.27
C LEU A 92 -9.09 4.95 7.52
N LYS A 93 -9.79 5.55 6.56
CA LYS A 93 -10.41 6.87 6.70
C LYS A 93 -11.47 6.87 7.81
N ARG A 94 -12.31 5.83 7.89
CA ARG A 94 -13.32 5.68 8.97
C ARG A 94 -12.68 5.55 10.34
N VAL A 95 -11.61 4.77 10.48
CA VAL A 95 -10.89 4.64 11.76
C VAL A 95 -10.24 5.96 12.16
N LYS A 96 -9.57 6.65 11.22
CA LYS A 96 -8.99 7.98 11.47
C LYS A 96 -10.05 8.98 11.96
N LYS A 97 -11.22 8.98 11.31
CA LYS A 97 -12.37 9.79 11.74
C LYS A 97 -12.86 9.40 13.13
N ALA A 98 -13.00 8.10 13.41
CA ALA A 98 -13.47 7.62 14.71
C ALA A 98 -12.53 8.02 15.86
N ILE A 99 -11.22 7.90 15.65
CA ILE A 99 -10.20 8.36 16.62
C ILE A 99 -10.33 9.87 16.86
N HIS A 100 -10.44 10.66 15.79
CA HIS A 100 -10.63 12.11 15.89
C HIS A 100 -11.91 12.47 16.67
N ASP A 101 -13.05 11.88 16.29
CA ASP A 101 -14.36 12.16 16.90
C ASP A 101 -14.42 11.77 18.39
N ARG A 102 -13.62 10.77 18.81
CA ARG A 102 -13.47 10.38 20.21
C ARG A 102 -12.51 11.31 20.96
N GLY A 103 -11.43 11.74 20.31
CA GLY A 103 -10.49 12.73 20.82
C GLY A 103 -11.16 14.05 21.20
N VAL A 104 -12.03 14.58 20.33
CA VAL A 104 -12.80 15.80 20.63
C VAL A 104 -13.80 15.64 21.78
N LYS A 105 -14.13 14.39 22.16
CA LYS A 105 -14.98 14.05 23.32
C LYS A 105 -14.16 13.71 24.57
N GLY A 106 -12.85 13.95 24.56
CA GLY A 106 -11.94 13.67 25.67
C GLY A 106 -11.51 12.20 25.79
N GLN A 107 -11.88 11.33 24.84
CA GLN A 107 -11.45 9.94 24.81
C GLN A 107 -10.13 9.82 24.05
N LYS A 108 -9.09 9.32 24.72
CA LYS A 108 -7.76 9.14 24.12
C LYS A 108 -7.65 7.77 23.45
N GLU A 109 -8.08 7.70 22.20
CA GLU A 109 -7.94 6.52 21.37
C GLU A 109 -6.70 6.66 20.47
N THR A 110 -6.06 5.52 20.20
CA THR A 110 -4.93 5.42 19.27
C THR A 110 -5.25 4.35 18.23
N LEU A 111 -4.47 4.28 17.16
CA LEU A 111 -4.59 3.16 16.24
C LEU A 111 -4.42 1.82 16.96
N SER A 112 -3.48 1.75 17.91
CA SER A 112 -3.22 0.56 18.73
C SER A 112 -4.43 0.13 19.56
N SER A 113 -5.14 1.06 20.23
CA SER A 113 -6.37 0.71 20.96
C SER A 113 -7.54 0.37 20.03
N MET A 114 -7.52 0.90 18.80
CA MET A 114 -8.57 0.75 17.81
C MET A 114 -8.36 -0.42 16.83
N GLN A 115 -7.37 -1.29 17.04
CA GLN A 115 -7.07 -2.42 16.14
C GLN A 115 -8.27 -3.34 15.87
N GLY A 116 -9.03 -3.69 16.91
CA GLY A 116 -10.23 -4.54 16.76
C GLY A 116 -11.32 -3.88 15.91
N TYR A 117 -11.46 -2.56 16.02
CA TYR A 117 -12.39 -1.79 15.20
C TYR A 117 -11.91 -1.69 13.76
N LEU A 118 -10.60 -1.48 13.51
CA LEU A 118 -10.03 -1.50 12.16
C LEU A 118 -10.24 -2.86 11.49
N MET A 119 -9.92 -3.96 12.17
CA MET A 119 -10.14 -5.32 11.66
C MET A 119 -11.60 -5.54 11.26
N LYS A 120 -12.54 -5.18 12.15
CA LYS A 120 -13.99 -5.29 11.88
C LYS A 120 -14.40 -4.45 10.68
N THR A 121 -13.89 -3.23 10.57
CA THR A 121 -14.23 -2.31 9.49
C THR A 121 -13.74 -2.86 8.15
N ILE A 122 -12.47 -3.30 8.06
CA ILE A 122 -11.93 -3.90 6.83
C ILE A 122 -12.77 -5.10 6.41
N LEU A 123 -13.00 -6.06 7.31
CA LEU A 123 -13.81 -7.24 7.00
C LEU A 123 -15.21 -6.85 6.50
N SER A 124 -15.86 -5.85 7.12
CA SER A 124 -17.19 -5.41 6.71
C SER A 124 -17.20 -4.85 5.29
N GLU A 125 -16.21 -4.04 4.91
CA GLU A 125 -16.10 -3.52 3.54
C GLU A 125 -15.83 -4.65 2.52
N LEU A 126 -15.02 -5.65 2.89
CA LEU A 126 -14.77 -6.81 2.02
C LEU A 126 -16.03 -7.64 1.77
N GLU A 127 -16.83 -7.87 2.82
CA GLU A 127 -18.13 -8.57 2.70
C GLU A 127 -19.12 -7.79 1.83
N GLU A 128 -19.14 -6.45 1.94
CA GLU A 128 -19.98 -5.60 1.10
C GLU A 128 -19.55 -5.67 -0.38
N ARG A 129 -18.24 -5.61 -0.65
CA ARG A 129 -17.68 -5.74 -2.00
C ARG A 129 -18.02 -7.10 -2.61
N TYR A 130 -17.78 -8.18 -1.87
CA TYR A 130 -18.13 -9.53 -2.32
C TYR A 130 -19.62 -9.68 -2.59
N SER A 131 -20.48 -9.17 -1.70
CA SER A 131 -21.93 -9.18 -1.92
C SER A 131 -22.35 -8.40 -3.16
N ALA A 132 -21.64 -7.32 -3.51
CA ALA A 132 -21.87 -6.58 -4.75
C ALA A 132 -21.44 -7.37 -5.99
N ASP A 133 -20.27 -8.02 -5.93
CA ASP A 133 -19.74 -8.82 -7.03
C ASP A 133 -20.63 -10.04 -7.31
N MET A 134 -21.09 -10.75 -6.27
CA MET A 134 -22.02 -11.87 -6.43
C MET A 134 -23.37 -11.45 -7.02
N ARG A 135 -23.89 -10.26 -6.66
CA ARG A 135 -25.10 -9.72 -7.28
C ARG A 135 -24.90 -9.46 -8.77
N ARG A 136 -23.76 -8.87 -9.16
CA ARG A 136 -23.44 -8.60 -10.57
C ARG A 136 -23.32 -9.89 -11.38
N GLN A 137 -22.63 -10.90 -10.85
CA GLN A 137 -22.49 -12.21 -11.50
C GLN A 137 -23.86 -12.89 -11.69
N ASN A 138 -24.70 -12.88 -10.65
CA ASN A 138 -26.05 -13.46 -10.74
C ASN A 138 -26.92 -12.73 -11.75
N MET A 139 -26.89 -11.39 -11.79
CA MET A 139 -27.63 -10.61 -12.80
C MET A 139 -27.17 -10.93 -14.22
N ALA A 140 -25.86 -11.06 -14.45
CA ALA A 140 -25.32 -11.41 -15.76
C ALA A 140 -25.74 -12.82 -16.20
N LYS A 141 -25.76 -13.78 -15.26
CA LYS A 141 -26.12 -15.18 -15.52
C LYS A 141 -27.61 -15.38 -15.83
N TYR A 142 -28.49 -14.64 -15.15
CA TYR A 142 -29.95 -14.78 -15.30
C TYR A 142 -30.59 -13.63 -16.07
N ASN A 143 -29.82 -12.94 -16.92
CA ASN A 143 -30.32 -11.81 -17.70
C ASN A 143 -31.39 -12.27 -18.71
N ILE A 144 -32.64 -11.81 -18.52
CA ILE A 144 -33.79 -12.13 -19.37
C ILE A 144 -33.67 -11.58 -20.81
N PHE A 145 -32.74 -10.66 -21.05
CA PHE A 145 -32.49 -10.07 -22.38
C PHE A 145 -31.41 -10.81 -23.19
N ASN A 146 -30.80 -11.88 -22.66
CA ASN A 146 -29.79 -12.70 -23.35
C ASN A 146 -30.39 -13.97 -24.01
N GLN A 147 -31.69 -13.95 -24.37
CA GLN A 147 -32.33 -15.02 -25.15
C GLN A 147 -32.11 -14.83 -26.65
#